data_AF-A0A2E9Z2X2-F1
#
_entry.id   AF-A0A2E9Z2X2-F1
#
_cell.length_a   1.000
_cell.length_b   1.000
_cell.length_c   1.000
_cell.angle_alpha   90.00
_cell.angle_beta   90.00
_cell.angle_gamma   90.00
#
_symmetry.space_group_name_H-M   'P 1'
#
loop_
_entity.id
_entity.type
_entity.pdbx_description
1 polymer ?
#
loop_
_entity_poly.entity_id
_entity_poly.type
_entity_poly.pdbx_seq_one_letter_code
_entity_poly.pdbx_strand_id
1 'polypeptide(L)' 'MVDIVPFTGLLFNQEKTGPADQFTAPPYDVISPQLQDALYEKNAFNVVRLILEKQYPE' A
#
# COMPACT_ATOMS: atom_id res chain seq x y z
N MET A 1 -36.41 4.76 13.14
CA MET A 1 -35.99 5.06 11.76
C MET A 1 -34.53 5.44 11.83
N VAL A 2 -33.66 4.90 10.96
CA VAL A 2 -32.23 5.20 10.95
C VAL A 2 -31.95 6.19 9.83
N ASP A 3 -31.31 7.31 10.16
CA ASP A 3 -30.87 8.29 9.19
C ASP A 3 -29.56 7.83 8.54
N ILE A 4 -29.57 7.70 7.21
CA ILE A 4 -28.40 7.35 6.41
C ILE A 4 -27.94 8.63 5.70
N VAL A 5 -26.73 9.08 6.01
CA VAL A 5 -26.12 10.28 5.41
C VAL A 5 -24.77 9.91 4.77
N PRO A 6 -24.39 10.55 3.64
CA PRO A 6 -23.10 10.32 3.02
C PRO A 6 -21.97 10.90 3.88
N PHE A 7 -20.76 10.37 3.71
CA PHE A 7 -19.54 10.93 4.27
C PHE A 7 -18.47 11.08 3.18
N THR A 8 -17.56 12.02 3.37
CA THR A 8 -16.41 12.18 2.50
C THR A 8 -15.32 11.21 2.93
N GLY A 9 -14.99 10.26 2.07
CA GLY A 9 -13.87 9.34 2.28
C GLY A 9 -12.53 10.03 2.12
N LEU A 10 -11.53 9.57 2.86
CA LEU A 10 -10.13 9.94 2.64
C LEU A 10 -9.52 9.04 1.56
N LEU A 11 -8.76 9.63 0.65
CA LEU A 11 -8.02 8.92 -0.38
C LEU A 11 -6.52 9.18 -0.19
N PHE A 12 -5.70 8.26 -0.71
CA PHE A 12 -4.27 8.49 -0.84
C PHE A 12 -3.99 9.68 -1.75
N ASN A 13 -2.92 10.42 -1.45
CA ASN A 13 -2.52 11.55 -2.27
C ASN A 13 -1.94 11.06 -3.60
N GLN A 14 -2.77 11.07 -4.64
CA GLN A 14 -2.43 10.58 -5.98
C GLN A 14 -1.33 11.41 -6.67
N GLU A 15 -1.11 12.66 -6.29
CA GLU A 15 0.02 13.46 -6.80
C GLU A 15 1.37 12.89 -6.32
N LYS A 16 1.38 12.26 -5.14
CA LYS A 16 2.58 11.63 -4.57
C LYS A 16 2.70 10.16 -4.93
N THR A 17 1.58 9.45 -4.91
CA THR A 17 1.57 7.98 -5.04
C THR A 17 1.25 7.49 -6.44
N GLY A 18 0.69 8.34 -7.31
CA GLY A 18 0.09 7.90 -8.56
C GLY A 18 -1.18 7.07 -8.35
N PRO A 19 -1.63 6.34 -9.38
CA PRO A 19 -2.81 5.48 -9.30
C PRO A 19 -2.62 4.31 -8.32
N ALA A 20 -3.74 3.74 -7.84
CA ALA A 20 -3.76 2.74 -6.77
C ALA A 20 -2.85 1.53 -7.03
N ASP A 21 -2.81 1.04 -8.26
CA ASP A 21 -2.01 -0.10 -8.68
C ASP A 21 -0.50 0.11 -8.48
N GLN A 22 -0.04 1.36 -8.39
CA GLN A 22 1.38 1.68 -8.19
C GLN A 22 1.82 1.51 -6.73
N PHE A 23 0.94 1.76 -5.76
CA PHE A 23 1.31 1.75 -4.34
C PHE A 23 0.60 0.68 -3.51
N THR A 24 -0.33 -0.09 -4.09
CA THR A 24 -0.90 -1.26 -3.41
C THR A 24 -0.01 -2.50 -3.52
N ALA A 25 -0.24 -3.48 -2.65
CA ALA A 25 0.41 -4.78 -2.63
C ALA A 25 -0.65 -5.87 -2.35
N PRO A 26 -0.41 -7.12 -2.74
CA PRO A 26 -1.22 -8.23 -2.28
C PRO A 26 -1.02 -8.45 -0.75
N PRO A 27 -1.84 -9.30 -0.12
CA PRO A 27 -1.64 -9.71 1.27
C PRO A 27 -0.22 -10.25 1.54
N TYR A 28 0.32 -10.00 2.74
CA TYR A 28 1.73 -10.30 3.06
C TYR A 28 2.08 -11.79 3.00
N ASP A 29 1.11 -12.67 3.20
CA ASP A 29 1.26 -14.12 3.21
C ASP A 29 1.52 -14.73 1.82
N VAL A 30 1.25 -13.96 0.76
CA VAL A 30 1.52 -14.37 -0.63
C VAL A 30 2.70 -13.60 -1.25
N ILE A 31 3.37 -12.72 -0.50
CA ILE A 31 4.51 -11.93 -1.00
C ILE A 31 5.81 -12.73 -0.83
N SER A 32 6.46 -13.07 -1.94
CA SER A 32 7.82 -13.59 -1.94
C SER A 32 8.86 -12.48 -1.74
N PRO A 33 10.10 -12.79 -1.31
CA PRO A 33 11.17 -11.79 -1.19
C PRO A 33 11.42 -11.01 -2.49
N GLN A 34 11.41 -11.70 -3.65
CA GLN A 34 11.61 -11.05 -4.94
C GLN A 34 10.45 -10.11 -5.31
N LEU A 35 9.22 -10.48 -4.95
CA LEU A 35 8.06 -9.61 -5.13
C LEU A 35 8.11 -8.41 -4.18
N GLN A 36 8.57 -8.60 -2.94
CA GLN A 36 8.78 -7.52 -1.99
C GLN A 36 9.75 -6.49 -2.57
N ASP A 37 10.88 -6.92 -3.13
CA ASP A 37 11.85 -6.04 -3.81
C ASP A 37 11.21 -5.25 -4.95
N ALA A 38 10.50 -5.93 -5.85
CA ALA A 38 9.83 -5.29 -6.97
C ALA A 38 8.78 -4.26 -6.51
N LEU A 39 8.04 -4.54 -5.44
CA LEU A 39 7.06 -3.60 -4.86
C LEU A 39 7.74 -2.38 -4.21
N TYR A 40 8.90 -2.58 -3.56
CA TYR A 40 9.70 -1.50 -2.99
C TYR A 40 10.22 -0.54 -4.08
N GLU A 41 10.64 -1.08 -5.21
CA GLU A 41 11.13 -0.32 -6.38
C GLU A 41 9.99 0.36 -7.15
N LYS A 42 8.84 -0.31 -7.25
CA LYS A 42 7.67 0.20 -8.00
C LYS A 42 7.21 1.56 -7.50
N ASN A 43 7.19 1.77 -6.18
CA ASN A 43 6.78 3.03 -5.59
C ASN A 43 7.39 3.25 -4.20
N ALA A 44 7.92 4.45 -3.97
CA ALA A 44 8.49 4.85 -2.70
C ALA A 44 7.46 4.79 -1.54
N PHE A 45 6.17 4.89 -1.85
CA PHE A 45 5.06 4.83 -0.89
C PHE A 45 4.26 3.52 -0.98
N ASN A 46 4.82 2.46 -1.56
CA ASN A 46 4.11 1.19 -1.65
C ASN A 46 3.77 0.64 -0.24
N VAL A 47 2.53 0.17 -0.06
CA VAL A 47 1.98 -0.33 1.20
C VAL A 47 2.74 -1.55 1.74
N VAL A 48 3.52 -2.25 0.90
CA VAL A 48 4.42 -3.33 1.34
C VAL A 48 5.33 -2.89 2.49
N ARG A 49 5.73 -1.62 2.52
CA ARG A 49 6.58 -1.03 3.58
C ARG A 49 5.90 -1.00 4.95
N LEU A 50 4.57 -1.12 5.00
CA LEU A 50 3.77 -1.14 6.22
C LEU A 50 3.37 -2.55 6.62
N ILE A 51 3.04 -3.41 5.66
CA ILE A 51 2.49 -4.75 5.92
C ILE A 51 3.56 -5.84 5.96
N LEU A 52 4.72 -5.61 5.34
CA LEU A 52 5.84 -6.55 5.28
C LEU A 52 7.14 -5.77 5.05
N GLU A 53 7.67 -5.17 6.11
CA GLU A 53 8.91 -4.39 6.04
C GLU A 53 10.15 -5.28 5.84
N LYS A 54 11.12 -4.80 5.06
CA LYS A 54 12.43 -5.45 4.93
C LYS A 54 13.13 -5.51 6.29
N GLN A 55 13.70 -6.67 6.59
CA GLN A 55 14.51 -6.87 7.78
C GLN A 55 15.96 -6.48 7.47
N TYR A 56 16.54 -5.64 8.31
CA TYR A 56 17.94 -5.23 8.23
C TYR A 56 18.69 -5.76 9.44
N PRO A 57 19.98 -6.13 9.30
CA PRO A 57 20.81 -6.45 10.45
C PRO A 57 20.84 -5.26 11.42
N GLU A 58 20.85 -5.52 12.73
CA GLU A 58 21.06 -4.50 13.78
C GLU A 58 22.47 -3.90 13.72
#